data_AF-A0A7S4M0J5-F1
#
_entry.id   AF-A0A7S4M0J5-F1
#
_cell.length_a   1.000
_cell.length_b   1.000
_cell.length_c   1.000
_cell.angle_alpha   90.00
_cell.angle_beta   90.00
_cell.angle_gamma   90.00
#
_symmetry.space_group_name_H-M   'P 1'
#
loop_
_entity.id
_entity.type
_entity.pdbx_description
1 polymer ?
#
loop_
_entity_poly.entity_id
_entity_poly.type
_entity_poly.pdbx_seq_one_letter_code
_entity_poly.pdbx_strand_id
1 'polypeptide(L)'
;MASGGGWVIAPDCRQLFVARYLDWLITTPLLLIDLGLVAGVSRWDIMALCLSDVLMIATGAFGSLTVGNVKWVWWFFGMCWFLHIIFALGKSWAEAAKAKGGDSASVYSKIAGITVITWFCYPVVWVFAEGFGNFSVTFEVC
;
A
#
# COMPACT_ATOMS: atom_id res chain seq x y z
N MET A 1 16.86 -6.97 -5.21
CA MET A 1 17.38 -5.98 -4.24
C MET A 1 18.66 -6.46 -3.57
N ALA A 2 18.64 -7.60 -2.85
CA ALA A 2 19.84 -8.11 -2.15
C ALA A 2 21.07 -8.37 -3.05
N SER A 3 20.87 -8.72 -4.33
CA SER A 3 21.94 -8.93 -5.31
C SER A 3 22.53 -7.63 -5.90
N GLY A 4 22.18 -6.46 -5.36
CA GLY A 4 22.64 -5.16 -5.85
C GLY A 4 21.86 -4.59 -7.04
N GLY A 5 20.79 -5.27 -7.50
CA GLY A 5 19.92 -4.81 -8.59
C GLY A 5 18.51 -4.38 -8.14
N GLY A 6 17.74 -3.81 -9.07
CA GLY A 6 16.34 -3.40 -8.84
C GLY A 6 16.16 -1.98 -8.32
N TRP A 7 17.14 -1.10 -8.57
CA TRP A 7 17.09 0.31 -8.20
C TRP A 7 17.49 1.20 -9.39
N VAL A 8 17.09 2.47 -9.31
CA VAL A 8 17.47 3.54 -10.24
C VAL A 8 17.97 4.75 -9.44
N ILE A 9 18.70 5.66 -10.10
CA ILE A 9 19.00 6.97 -9.51
C ILE A 9 17.78 7.86 -9.76
N ALA A 10 17.08 8.23 -8.68
CA ALA A 10 15.98 9.19 -8.76
C ALA A 10 16.52 10.58 -9.11
N PRO A 11 15.67 11.48 -9.66
CA PRO A 11 16.10 12.79 -10.11
C PRO A 11 16.76 13.70 -9.04
N ASP A 12 16.57 13.40 -7.76
CA ASP A 12 17.23 14.06 -6.62
C ASP A 12 18.59 13.42 -6.24
N CYS A 13 19.15 12.58 -7.13
CA CYS A 13 20.37 11.80 -6.93
C CYS A 13 20.28 10.76 -5.79
N ARG A 14 19.07 10.42 -5.33
CA ARG A 14 18.83 9.34 -4.36
C ARG A 14 18.73 7.98 -5.05
N GLN A 15 19.24 6.94 -4.42
CA GLN A 15 18.97 5.56 -4.85
C GLN A 15 17.51 5.20 -4.52
N LEU A 16 16.72 4.84 -5.54
CA LEU A 16 15.33 4.44 -5.41
C LEU A 16 15.15 2.99 -5.84
N PHE A 17 14.63 2.13 -4.94
CA PHE A 17 14.38 0.73 -5.23
C PHE A 17 13.03 0.52 -5.94
N VAL A 18 13.00 0.71 -7.26
CA VAL A 18 11.80 0.48 -8.10
C VAL A 18 11.27 -0.96 -8.01
N ALA A 19 12.13 -1.94 -7.69
CA ALA A 19 11.72 -3.31 -7.45
C ALA A 19 10.69 -3.43 -6.31
N ARG A 20 10.73 -2.54 -5.32
CA ARG A 20 9.76 -2.48 -4.22
C ARG A 20 8.35 -2.16 -4.74
N TYR A 21 8.24 -1.15 -5.61
CA TYR A 21 6.96 -0.77 -6.20
C TYR A 21 6.41 -1.87 -7.14
N LEU A 22 7.30 -2.57 -7.86
CA LEU A 22 6.91 -3.70 -8.70
C LEU A 22 6.41 -4.90 -7.90
N ASP A 23 7.06 -5.20 -6.76
CA ASP A 23 6.60 -6.19 -5.80
C ASP A 23 5.20 -5.82 -5.31
N TRP A 24 5.03 -4.61 -4.75
CA TRP A 24 3.76 -4.15 -4.20
C TRP A 24 2.64 -4.18 -5.22
N LEU A 25 2.89 -3.77 -6.47
CA LEU A 25 1.90 -3.82 -7.55
C LEU A 25 1.26 -5.20 -7.76
N ILE A 26 1.94 -6.27 -7.34
CA ILE A 26 1.46 -7.65 -7.42
C ILE A 26 1.01 -8.17 -6.06
N THR A 27 1.82 -7.98 -5.02
CA THR A 27 1.57 -8.60 -3.71
C THR A 27 0.47 -7.92 -2.91
N THR A 28 0.32 -6.59 -2.98
CA THR A 28 -0.74 -5.91 -2.24
C THR A 28 -2.15 -6.20 -2.80
N PRO A 29 -2.39 -6.28 -4.13
CA PRO A 29 -3.66 -6.76 -4.64
C PRO A 29 -3.96 -8.22 -4.25
N LEU A 30 -2.95 -9.10 -4.23
CA LEU A 30 -3.13 -10.49 -3.80
C LEU A 30 -3.56 -10.57 -2.32
N LEU A 31 -2.98 -9.76 -1.45
CA LEU A 31 -3.40 -9.65 -0.04
C LEU A 31 -4.86 -9.17 0.09
N LEU A 32 -5.28 -8.22 -0.75
CA LEU A 32 -6.68 -7.74 -0.76
C LEU A 32 -7.63 -8.80 -1.30
N ILE A 33 -7.23 -9.58 -2.31
CA ILE A 33 -8.03 -10.72 -2.80
C ILE A 33 -8.23 -11.74 -1.68
N ASP A 34 -7.18 -12.14 -0.96
CA ASP A 34 -7.28 -13.09 0.15
C ASP A 34 -8.24 -12.58 1.25
N LEU A 35 -8.07 -11.33 1.68
CA LEU A 35 -8.96 -10.71 2.67
C LEU A 35 -10.41 -10.63 2.20
N GLY A 36 -10.62 -10.30 0.92
CA GLY A 36 -11.95 -10.19 0.32
C GLY A 36 -12.67 -11.55 0.26
N LEU A 37 -11.94 -12.62 -0.08
CA LEU A 37 -12.45 -13.99 -0.06
C LEU A 37 -12.82 -14.45 1.35
N VAL A 38 -11.99 -14.13 2.35
CA VAL A 38 -12.30 -14.42 3.75
C VAL A 38 -13.55 -13.66 4.20
N ALA A 39 -13.64 -12.37 3.90
CA ALA A 39 -14.80 -11.53 4.21
C ALA A 39 -16.08 -11.96 3.48
N GLY A 40 -15.94 -12.62 2.32
CA GLY A 40 -17.08 -13.02 1.49
C GLY A 40 -17.75 -11.86 0.76
N VAL A 41 -16.98 -10.83 0.41
CA VAL A 41 -17.46 -9.69 -0.38
C VAL A 41 -17.58 -10.05 -1.86
N SER A 42 -18.25 -9.19 -2.65
CA SER A 42 -18.44 -9.47 -4.07
C SER A 42 -17.12 -9.36 -4.84
N ARG A 43 -17.02 -10.08 -5.96
CA ARG A 43 -15.86 -9.96 -6.87
C ARG A 43 -15.63 -8.53 -7.35
N TRP A 44 -16.70 -7.74 -7.48
CA TRP A 44 -16.63 -6.35 -7.93
C TRP A 44 -16.04 -5.45 -6.85
N ASP A 45 -16.36 -5.68 -5.58
CA ASP A 45 -15.74 -4.97 -4.45
C ASP A 45 -14.24 -5.28 -4.38
N ILE A 46 -13.86 -6.55 -4.54
CA ILE A 46 -12.45 -6.97 -4.58
C ILE A 46 -11.72 -6.28 -5.72
N MET A 47 -12.28 -6.32 -6.94
CA MET A 47 -11.67 -5.66 -8.11
C MET A 47 -11.53 -4.15 -7.93
N ALA A 48 -12.54 -3.49 -7.36
CA ALA A 48 -12.49 -2.06 -7.09
C ALA A 48 -11.39 -1.70 -6.08
N LEU A 49 -11.21 -2.52 -5.04
CA LEU A 49 -10.17 -2.31 -4.04
C LEU A 49 -8.77 -2.61 -4.60
N CYS A 50 -8.64 -3.66 -5.43
CA CYS A 50 -7.39 -3.95 -6.15
C CYS A 50 -7.01 -2.79 -7.10
N LEU A 51 -7.97 -2.19 -7.80
CA LEU A 51 -7.71 -1.03 -8.63
C LEU A 51 -7.26 0.18 -7.78
N SER A 52 -7.93 0.42 -6.65
CA SER A 52 -7.54 1.47 -5.71
C SER A 52 -6.10 1.27 -5.22
N ASP A 53 -5.74 0.02 -4.91
CA ASP A 53 -4.40 -0.36 -4.47
C ASP A 53 -3.34 -0.16 -5.55
N VAL A 54 -3.60 -0.61 -6.78
CA VAL A 54 -2.72 -0.35 -7.93
C VAL A 54 -2.52 1.15 -8.14
N LEU A 55 -3.58 1.95 -8.04
CA LEU A 55 -3.48 3.41 -8.18
C LEU A 55 -2.70 4.05 -7.01
N MET A 56 -2.85 3.54 -5.79
CA MET A 56 -2.06 3.96 -4.63
C MET A 56 -0.57 3.69 -4.86
N ILE A 57 -0.20 2.47 -5.27
CA ILE A 57 1.20 2.10 -5.54
C ILE A 57 1.77 2.91 -6.70
N ALA A 58 1.02 3.08 -7.79
CA ALA A 58 1.46 3.84 -8.96
C ALA A 58 1.69 5.32 -8.64
N THR A 59 0.77 5.95 -7.92
CA THR A 59 0.93 7.36 -7.49
C THR A 59 2.08 7.52 -6.51
N GLY A 60 2.29 6.57 -5.59
CA GLY A 60 3.49 6.53 -4.75
C GLY A 60 4.79 6.51 -5.58
N ALA A 61 4.88 5.60 -6.57
CA ALA A 61 6.04 5.48 -7.45
C ALA A 61 6.28 6.76 -8.27
N PHE A 62 5.22 7.38 -8.81
CA PHE A 62 5.34 8.65 -9.52
C PHE A 62 5.81 9.78 -8.61
N GLY A 63 5.34 9.82 -7.36
CA GLY A 63 5.83 10.76 -6.35
C GLY A 63 7.33 10.60 -6.13
N SER A 64 7.82 9.38 -5.99
CA SER A 64 9.24 9.07 -5.75
C SER A 64 10.15 9.44 -6.92
N LEU A 65 9.60 9.45 -8.14
CA LEU A 65 10.30 9.84 -9.36
C LEU A 65 10.12 11.33 -9.71
N THR A 66 9.37 12.10 -8.92
CA THR A 66 9.07 13.52 -9.18
C THR A 66 9.99 14.45 -8.40
N VAL A 67 10.55 15.46 -9.07
CA VAL A 67 11.38 16.52 -8.44
C VAL A 67 10.51 17.61 -7.83
N GLY A 68 11.00 18.17 -6.72
CA GLY A 68 10.41 19.34 -6.10
C GLY A 68 9.05 19.04 -5.47
N ASN A 69 8.25 20.09 -5.24
CA ASN A 69 7.03 19.97 -4.44
C ASN A 69 5.87 19.22 -5.13
N VAL A 70 5.97 18.95 -6.44
CA VAL A 70 4.93 18.21 -7.18
C VAL A 70 4.79 16.78 -6.67
N LYS A 71 5.84 16.19 -6.06
CA LYS A 71 5.75 14.85 -5.45
C LYS A 71 4.66 14.74 -4.37
N TRP A 72 4.37 15.82 -3.67
CA TRP A 72 3.34 15.85 -2.62
C TRP A 72 1.92 15.77 -3.18
N VAL A 73 1.71 16.21 -4.42
CA VAL A 73 0.43 16.04 -5.12
C VAL A 73 0.20 14.55 -5.40
N TRP A 74 1.21 13.85 -5.90
CA TRP A 74 1.16 12.40 -6.11
C TRP A 74 0.94 11.65 -4.80
N TRP A 75 1.67 12.02 -3.75
CA TRP A 75 1.49 11.44 -2.42
C TRP A 75 0.06 11.65 -1.90
N PHE A 76 -0.50 12.86 -2.04
CA PHE A 76 -1.85 13.16 -1.62
C PHE A 76 -2.89 12.28 -2.36
N PHE A 77 -2.76 12.14 -3.68
CA PHE A 77 -3.61 11.23 -4.44
C PHE A 77 -3.48 9.78 -3.99
N GLY A 78 -2.26 9.31 -3.73
CA GLY A 78 -2.02 7.99 -3.15
C GLY A 78 -2.72 7.81 -1.80
N MET A 79 -2.68 8.83 -0.94
CA MET A 79 -3.37 8.80 0.35
C MET A 79 -4.90 8.76 0.22
N CYS A 80 -5.49 9.38 -0.80
CA CYS A 80 -6.93 9.23 -1.05
C CYS A 80 -7.32 7.77 -1.35
N TRP A 81 -6.53 7.09 -2.19
CA TRP A 81 -6.74 5.66 -2.49
C TRP A 81 -6.47 4.79 -1.26
N PHE A 82 -5.42 5.09 -0.51
CA PHE A 82 -5.11 4.40 0.75
C PHE A 82 -6.25 4.49 1.76
N LEU A 83 -6.82 5.69 1.97
CA LEU A 83 -7.94 5.87 2.89
C LEU A 83 -9.19 5.11 2.44
N HIS A 84 -9.44 5.00 1.12
CA HIS A 84 -10.50 4.15 0.59
C HIS A 84 -10.28 2.67 0.95
N ILE A 85 -9.05 2.15 0.80
CA ILE A 85 -8.69 0.78 1.17
C ILE A 85 -8.87 0.56 2.68
N ILE A 86 -8.34 1.44 3.52
CA ILE A 86 -8.45 1.32 4.98
C ILE A 86 -9.90 1.38 5.44
N PHE A 87 -10.72 2.24 4.84
CA PHE A 87 -12.15 2.30 5.13
C PHE A 87 -12.85 0.99 4.75
N ALA A 88 -12.54 0.43 3.59
CA ALA A 88 -13.13 -0.83 3.18
C ALA A 88 -12.73 -1.97 4.13
N LEU A 89 -11.43 -2.12 4.40
CA LEU A 89 -10.92 -3.18 5.27
C LEU A 89 -11.44 -3.08 6.70
N GLY A 90 -11.42 -1.88 7.28
CA GLY A 90 -11.77 -1.65 8.67
C GLY A 90 -13.27 -1.55 8.95
N LYS A 91 -14.08 -1.28 7.92
CA LYS A 91 -15.53 -1.10 8.08
C LYS A 91 -16.34 -2.01 7.16
N SER A 92 -16.43 -1.73 5.86
CA SER A 92 -17.40 -2.40 4.99
C SER A 92 -17.14 -3.92 4.86
N TRP A 93 -15.90 -4.32 4.70
CA TRP A 93 -15.51 -5.73 4.61
C TRP A 93 -15.51 -6.41 5.99
N ALA A 94 -15.21 -5.67 7.06
CA ALA A 94 -15.35 -6.17 8.42
C ALA A 94 -16.82 -6.46 8.78
N GLU A 95 -17.75 -5.60 8.38
CA GLU A 95 -19.19 -5.80 8.51
C GLU A 95 -19.66 -7.02 7.69
N ALA A 96 -19.17 -7.17 6.46
CA ALA A 96 -19.46 -8.34 5.62
C ALA A 96 -18.94 -9.65 6.24
N ALA A 97 -17.70 -9.67 6.72
CA ALA A 97 -17.11 -10.81 7.41
C ALA A 97 -17.90 -11.20 8.66
N LYS A 98 -18.37 -10.21 9.43
CA LYS A 98 -19.22 -10.42 10.61
C LYS A 98 -20.59 -10.98 10.23
N ALA A 99 -21.20 -10.49 9.14
CA ALA A 99 -22.48 -10.99 8.65
C ALA A 99 -22.40 -12.43 8.11
N LYS A 100 -21.27 -12.80 7.49
CA LYS A 100 -20.98 -14.18 7.08
C LYS A 100 -20.88 -15.13 8.27
N GLY A 101 -20.38 -14.65 9.41
CA GLY A 101 -20.29 -15.41 10.66
C GLY A 101 -19.21 -16.48 10.67
N GLY A 102 -19.22 -17.31 11.72
CA GLY A 102 -18.24 -18.39 11.93
C GLY A 102 -16.81 -17.90 12.15
N ASP A 103 -15.84 -18.79 11.89
CA ASP A 103 -14.41 -18.51 12.06
C ASP A 103 -13.90 -17.40 11.13
N SER A 104 -14.57 -17.17 10.00
CA SER A 104 -14.20 -16.12 9.04
C SER A 104 -14.17 -14.73 9.67
N ALA A 105 -15.11 -14.40 10.56
CA ALA A 105 -15.14 -13.09 11.22
C ALA A 105 -13.92 -12.86 12.14
N SER A 106 -13.51 -13.88 12.90
CA SER A 106 -12.37 -13.81 13.80
C SER A 106 -11.05 -13.73 13.03
N VAL A 107 -10.90 -14.58 12.02
CA VAL A 107 -9.71 -14.59 11.14
C VAL A 107 -9.58 -13.27 10.41
N TYR A 108 -10.66 -12.80 9.79
CA TYR A 108 -10.68 -11.51 9.09
C TYR A 108 -10.27 -10.36 10.01
N SER A 109 -10.89 -10.25 11.19
CA SER A 109 -10.61 -9.14 12.10
C SER A 109 -9.15 -9.07 12.54
N LYS A 110 -8.52 -10.23 12.77
CA LYS A 110 -7.09 -10.31 13.13
C LYS A 110 -6.20 -9.90 11.97
N ILE A 111 -6.39 -10.51 10.80
CA ILE A 111 -5.52 -10.26 9.64
C ILE A 111 -5.72 -8.83 9.14
N ALA A 112 -6.96 -8.37 8.95
CA ALA A 112 -7.24 -7.01 8.53
C ALA A 112 -6.72 -5.98 9.54
N GLY A 113 -6.83 -6.23 10.84
CA GLY A 113 -6.30 -5.35 11.87
C GLY A 113 -4.78 -5.19 11.79
N ILE A 114 -4.05 -6.32 11.66
CA ILE A 114 -2.59 -6.30 11.47
C ILE A 114 -2.24 -5.57 10.17
N THR A 115 -2.90 -5.93 9.06
CA THR A 115 -2.68 -5.31 7.75
C THR A 115 -2.84 -3.79 7.83
N VAL A 116 -3.96 -3.29 8.38
CA VAL A 116 -4.22 -1.86 8.51
C VAL A 116 -3.11 -1.18 9.31
N ILE A 117 -2.77 -1.70 10.49
CA ILE A 117 -1.75 -1.11 11.37
C ILE A 117 -0.39 -1.06 10.67
N THR A 118 0.04 -2.18 10.07
CA THR A 118 1.32 -2.25 9.37
C THR A 118 1.34 -1.37 8.13
N TRP A 119 0.22 -1.29 7.39
CA TRP A 119 0.15 -0.50 6.16
C TRP A 119 0.28 1.00 6.41
N PHE A 120 -0.17 1.52 7.57
CA PHE A 120 0.04 2.91 7.96
C PHE A 120 1.52 3.29 8.12
N CYS A 121 2.41 2.34 8.37
CA CYS A 121 3.84 2.63 8.49
C CYS A 121 4.46 3.03 7.14
N TYR A 122 4.01 2.47 6.02
CA TYR A 122 4.59 2.73 4.69
C TYR A 122 4.47 4.18 4.21
N PRO A 123 3.30 4.85 4.25
CA PRO A 123 3.22 6.25 3.84
C PRO A 123 4.02 7.17 4.77
N VAL A 124 4.18 6.81 6.05
CA VAL A 124 5.03 7.57 6.99
C VAL A 124 6.50 7.44 6.59
N VAL A 125 6.99 6.22 6.34
CA VAL A 125 8.36 6.00 5.85
C VAL A 125 8.56 6.74 4.53
N TRP A 126 7.61 6.67 3.60
CA TRP A 126 7.68 7.38 2.33
C TRP A 126 7.85 8.89 2.52
N VAL A 127 7.07 9.52 3.41
CA VAL A 127 7.16 10.96 3.71
C VAL A 127 8.57 11.35 4.15
N PHE A 128 9.19 10.59 5.05
CA PHE A 128 10.51 10.93 5.59
C PHE A 128 11.68 10.48 4.71
N ALA A 129 11.52 9.43 3.90
CA ALA A 129 12.58 8.91 3.04
C ALA A 129 12.53 9.52 1.64
N GLU A 130 11.44 9.32 0.91
CA GLU A 130 11.31 9.66 -0.52
C GLU A 130 10.70 11.07 -0.72
N GLY A 131 9.88 11.50 0.23
CA GLY A 131 9.32 12.84 0.31
C GLY A 131 10.37 13.89 0.67
N PHE A 132 10.78 13.90 1.94
CA PHE A 132 11.71 14.87 2.50
C PHE A 132 13.20 14.54 2.27
N GLY A 133 13.55 13.26 2.07
CA GLY A 133 14.96 12.87 1.98
C GLY A 133 15.71 12.79 3.32
N ASN A 134 14.99 12.83 4.45
CA ASN A 134 15.58 12.88 5.79
C ASN A 134 16.18 11.53 6.23
N PHE A 135 15.60 10.42 5.77
CA PHE A 135 16.11 9.08 6.09
C PHE A 135 17.15 8.63 5.08
N SER A 136 18.22 8.01 5.56
CA SER A 136 19.20 7.35 4.68
C SER A 136 18.55 6.16 3.98
N VAL A 137 19.07 5.80 2.81
CA VAL A 137 18.59 4.62 2.06
C VAL A 137 18.75 3.34 2.88
N THR A 138 19.82 3.23 3.67
CA THR A 138 20.01 2.11 4.59
C THR A 138 18.89 2.04 5.64
N PHE A 139 18.51 3.17 6.24
CA PHE A 139 17.44 3.20 7.24
C PHE A 139 16.06 2.91 6.62
N GLU A 140 15.83 3.30 5.36
CA GLU A 140 14.59 3.03 4.64
C GLU A 140 14.40 1.54 4.30
N VAL A 141 15.49 0.79 4.14
CA VAL A 141 15.48 -0.60 3.67
C VAL A 141 15.63 -1.62 4.81
N CYS A 142 16.20 -1.21 5.95
CA CYS A 142 16.33 -2.03 7.16
C CYS A 142 15.02 -2.10 7.96
#